data_AF-A0A821XLQ0-F1
#
_entry.id   AF-A0A821XLQ0-F1
#
_cell.length_a   1.000
_cell.length_b   1.000
_cell.length_c   1.000
_cell.angle_alpha   90.00
_cell.angle_beta   90.00
_cell.angle_gamma   90.00
#
_symmetry.space_group_name_H-M   'P 1'
#
loop_
_entity.id
_entity.type
_entity.pdbx_description
1 polymer ?
#
loop_
_entity_poly.entity_id
_entity_poly.type
_entity_poly.pdbx_seq_one_letter_code
_entity_poly.pdbx_strand_id
1 'polypeptide(L)'
;VEDQTNNLIQNLLSQNDVKRDTRLIIVNCIYFKGTWRKQFEEHSTNENADFHEASGNVSKVKLMFMKEKYLYGENKDLHVQIAHLPYKSDNARVQFVFTVILPQKGVSLNSVEQKLSSKPQLLQQILNDENTRTEELLLYLPKFKMEASFELSDVLKRLGMVNAFSDSAADFTVLYDFEIQNQPIEDLESKTLTLIMMGSSE
;
A
#
# COMPACT_ATOMS: atom_id res chain seq x y z
N VAL A 1 16.91 -10.75 3.52
CA VAL A 1 15.72 -9.88 3.71
C VAL A 1 15.10 -10.06 5.08
N GLU A 2 15.03 -11.30 5.58
CA GLU A 2 14.57 -11.60 6.95
C GLU A 2 15.25 -10.70 8.01
N ASP A 3 16.57 -10.64 8.04
CA ASP A 3 17.30 -9.77 8.98
C ASP A 3 16.95 -8.28 8.85
N GLN A 4 16.80 -7.78 7.61
CA GLN A 4 16.48 -6.38 7.33
C GLN A 4 15.01 -6.03 7.63
N THR A 5 14.17 -7.05 7.86
CA THR A 5 12.73 -6.90 8.11
C THR A 5 12.34 -7.43 9.49
N ASN A 6 13.31 -7.63 10.39
CA ASN A 6 13.09 -8.22 11.72
C ASN A 6 12.32 -9.56 11.67
N ASN A 7 12.61 -10.39 10.67
CA ASN A 7 11.97 -11.68 10.39
C ASN A 7 10.48 -11.61 10.07
N LEU A 8 9.95 -10.42 9.74
CA LEU A 8 8.54 -10.23 9.40
C LEU A 8 8.22 -10.61 7.95
N ILE A 9 9.23 -10.55 7.07
CA ILE A 9 9.16 -11.08 5.72
C ILE A 9 10.14 -12.23 5.58
N GLN A 10 9.59 -13.43 5.45
CA GLN A 10 10.32 -14.68 5.32
C GLN A 10 10.05 -15.31 3.96
N ASN A 11 10.99 -16.14 3.49
CA ASN A 11 10.85 -16.91 2.24
C ASN A 11 10.45 -16.06 1.02
N LEU A 12 11.01 -14.86 0.94
CA LEU A 12 10.70 -13.88 -0.10
C LEU A 12 10.97 -14.39 -1.52
N LEU A 13 12.03 -15.19 -1.67
CA LEU A 13 12.31 -15.96 -2.86
C LEU A 13 12.26 -17.44 -2.47
N SER A 14 11.42 -18.19 -3.16
CA SER A 14 11.38 -19.65 -3.09
C SER A 14 12.46 -20.26 -3.98
N GLN A 15 12.75 -21.55 -3.80
CA GLN A 15 13.71 -22.27 -4.65
C GLN A 15 13.31 -22.31 -6.13
N ASN A 16 12.04 -22.06 -6.46
CA ASN A 16 11.54 -22.04 -7.84
C ASN A 16 11.69 -20.66 -8.50
N ASP A 17 11.95 -19.61 -7.73
CA ASP A 17 12.10 -18.23 -8.23
C ASP A 17 13.50 -17.95 -8.80
N VAL A 18 14.48 -18.82 -8.53
CA VAL A 18 15.85 -18.69 -9.04
C VAL A 18 16.18 -19.87 -9.94
N LYS A 19 16.29 -19.60 -11.25
CA LYS A 19 16.65 -20.59 -12.26
C LYS A 19 18.13 -20.46 -12.64
N ARG A 20 18.67 -21.45 -13.36
CA ARG A 20 20.09 -21.46 -13.78
C ARG A 20 20.44 -20.31 -14.75
N ASP A 21 19.45 -19.82 -15.47
CA ASP A 21 19.52 -18.71 -16.43
C ASP A 21 19.21 -17.34 -15.81
N THR A 22 18.73 -17.26 -14.57
CA THR A 22 18.50 -15.97 -13.88
C THR A 22 19.79 -15.15 -13.79
N ARG A 23 19.76 -13.89 -14.27
CA ARG A 23 20.91 -12.97 -14.30
C ARG A 23 20.83 -11.85 -13.27
N LEU A 24 19.64 -11.27 -13.05
CA LEU A 24 19.43 -10.18 -12.08
C LEU A 24 18.05 -10.27 -11.44
N ILE A 25 17.97 -10.25 -10.12
CA ILE A 25 16.69 -10.15 -9.40
C ILE A 25 16.65 -8.80 -8.68
N ILE A 26 15.58 -8.03 -8.89
CA ILE A 26 15.30 -6.86 -8.06
C ILE A 26 14.20 -7.22 -7.08
N VAL A 27 14.56 -7.19 -5.81
CA VAL A 27 13.62 -7.44 -4.73
C VAL A 27 13.40 -6.13 -3.99
N ASN A 28 12.14 -5.74 -3.81
CA ASN A 28 11.78 -4.59 -3.00
C ASN A 28 10.74 -5.01 -1.97
N CYS A 29 11.06 -4.83 -0.69
CA CYS A 29 10.17 -5.15 0.41
C CYS A 29 9.95 -3.90 1.28
N ILE A 30 8.68 -3.58 1.57
CA ILE A 30 8.33 -2.41 2.39
C ILE A 30 7.48 -2.86 3.57
N TYR A 31 8.06 -2.82 4.76
CA TYR A 31 7.37 -3.06 6.01
C TYR A 31 6.96 -1.74 6.67
N PHE A 32 5.72 -1.62 7.15
CA PHE A 32 5.24 -0.41 7.83
C PHE A 32 4.46 -0.71 9.13
N LYS A 33 5.12 -0.54 10.28
CA LYS A 33 4.45 -0.48 11.59
C LYS A 33 4.51 0.94 12.14
N GLY A 34 3.37 1.63 12.07
CA GLY A 34 3.21 2.96 12.65
C GLY A 34 2.42 2.91 13.95
N THR A 35 2.72 3.80 14.89
CA THR A 35 1.87 4.06 16.05
C THR A 35 1.01 5.27 15.76
N TRP A 36 -0.31 5.20 15.95
CA TRP A 36 -1.19 6.36 15.73
C TRP A 36 -0.76 7.55 16.61
N ARG A 37 -0.89 8.79 16.10
CA ARG A 37 -0.65 9.99 16.90
C ARG A 37 -1.64 10.08 18.07
N LYS A 38 -2.90 9.70 17.82
CA LYS A 38 -3.95 9.51 18.82
C LYS A 38 -4.35 8.04 18.77
N GLN A 39 -4.08 7.31 19.84
CA GLN A 39 -4.30 5.87 19.89
C GLN A 39 -5.76 5.57 20.22
N PHE A 40 -6.26 4.46 19.69
CA PHE A 40 -7.56 3.91 20.04
C PHE A 40 -7.46 3.22 21.40
N GLU A 41 -8.44 3.43 22.27
CA GLU A 41 -8.53 2.70 23.53
C GLU A 41 -9.04 1.28 23.27
N GLU A 42 -8.35 0.27 23.79
CA GLU A 42 -8.70 -1.14 23.54
C GLU A 42 -10.12 -1.48 23.98
N HIS A 43 -10.55 -0.97 25.14
CA HIS A 43 -11.90 -1.20 25.67
C HIS A 43 -13.01 -0.57 24.81
N SER A 44 -12.66 0.36 23.91
CA SER A 44 -13.60 0.97 22.95
C SER A 44 -13.69 0.16 21.65
N THR A 45 -12.88 -0.89 21.48
CA THR A 45 -12.93 -1.77 20.31
C THR A 45 -14.10 -2.74 20.43
N ASN A 46 -14.97 -2.75 19.41
CA ASN A 46 -15.98 -3.80 19.27
C ASN A 46 -15.32 -5.03 18.64
N GLU A 47 -15.24 -6.13 19.40
CA GLU A 47 -14.60 -7.36 18.98
C GLU A 47 -15.35 -8.14 17.87
N ASN A 48 -16.61 -7.81 17.59
CA ASN A 48 -17.48 -8.60 16.71
C ASN A 48 -18.45 -7.74 15.86
N ALA A 49 -17.92 -6.68 15.24
CA ALA A 49 -18.69 -5.80 14.37
C ALA A 49 -18.86 -6.36 12.96
N ASP A 50 -19.94 -5.98 12.28
CA ASP A 50 -20.17 -6.32 10.86
C ASP A 50 -19.31 -5.43 9.95
N PHE A 51 -18.63 -6.04 9.00
CA PHE A 51 -17.94 -5.38 7.90
C PHE A 51 -18.56 -5.83 6.57
N HIS A 52 -18.99 -4.87 5.76
CA HIS A 52 -19.61 -5.13 4.47
C HIS A 52 -18.54 -5.12 3.38
N GLU A 53 -18.25 -6.29 2.83
CA GLU A 53 -17.23 -6.47 1.80
C GLU A 53 -17.74 -6.02 0.42
N ALA A 54 -16.80 -5.67 -0.48
CA ALA A 54 -17.13 -5.34 -1.86
C ALA A 54 -17.78 -6.51 -2.63
N SER A 55 -17.57 -7.75 -2.17
CA SER A 55 -18.21 -8.97 -2.69
C SER A 55 -19.72 -9.06 -2.38
N GLY A 56 -20.21 -8.22 -1.46
CA GLY A 56 -21.55 -8.30 -0.89
C GLY A 56 -21.65 -9.17 0.37
N ASN A 57 -20.58 -9.86 0.74
CA ASN A 57 -20.52 -10.65 1.97
C ASN A 57 -20.41 -9.74 3.20
N VAL A 58 -20.77 -10.30 4.36
CA VAL A 58 -20.56 -9.68 5.66
C VAL A 58 -19.62 -10.55 6.48
N SER A 59 -18.50 -9.98 6.90
CA SER A 59 -17.56 -10.62 7.82
C SER A 59 -17.56 -9.92 9.17
N LYS A 60 -17.10 -10.64 10.20
CA LYS A 60 -16.93 -10.11 11.55
C LYS A 60 -15.51 -9.58 11.73
N VAL A 61 -15.38 -8.36 12.21
CA VAL A 61 -14.09 -7.69 12.42
C VAL A 61 -14.02 -7.04 13.79
N LYS A 62 -12.79 -6.86 14.28
CA LYS A 62 -12.51 -5.94 15.38
C LYS A 62 -12.61 -4.51 14.86
N LEU A 63 -13.61 -3.75 15.31
CA LEU A 63 -13.86 -2.39 14.89
C LEU A 63 -13.46 -1.44 16.02
N MET A 64 -12.34 -0.74 15.82
CA MET A 64 -11.87 0.26 16.76
C MET A 64 -12.75 1.51 16.66
N PHE A 65 -12.95 2.18 17.78
CA PHE A 65 -13.74 3.40 17.86
C PHE A 65 -12.99 4.49 18.63
N MET A 66 -13.09 5.72 18.14
CA MET A 66 -12.71 6.90 18.91
C MET A 66 -13.53 8.12 18.50
N LYS A 67 -13.58 9.11 19.39
CA LYS A 67 -14.09 10.45 19.11
C LYS A 67 -12.94 11.44 19.20
N GLU A 68 -12.51 11.99 18.06
CA GLU A 68 -11.33 12.87 17.99
C GLU A 68 -11.40 13.79 16.76
N LYS A 69 -10.65 14.90 16.79
CA LYS A 69 -10.53 15.83 15.69
C LYS A 69 -9.48 15.38 14.66
N TYR A 70 -9.89 15.27 13.41
CA TYR A 70 -9.02 14.94 12.28
C TYR A 70 -9.31 15.85 11.08
N LEU A 71 -8.37 15.90 10.13
CA LEU A 71 -8.66 16.49 8.82
C LEU A 71 -9.65 15.58 8.09
N TYR A 72 -10.79 16.17 7.72
CA TYR A 72 -11.89 15.52 7.05
C TYR A 72 -12.25 16.29 5.79
N GLY A 73 -12.56 15.57 4.72
CA GLY A 73 -13.03 16.14 3.46
C GLY A 73 -14.03 15.23 2.77
N GLU A 74 -14.67 15.77 1.74
CA GLU A 74 -15.54 15.02 0.84
C GLU A 74 -15.18 15.34 -0.60
N ASN A 75 -15.11 14.32 -1.44
CA ASN A 75 -14.96 14.54 -2.88
C ASN A 75 -16.28 14.20 -3.58
N LYS A 76 -16.92 15.24 -4.13
CA LYS A 76 -18.24 15.13 -4.78
C LYS A 76 -18.21 14.35 -6.09
N ASP A 77 -17.10 14.39 -6.83
CA ASP A 77 -16.96 13.68 -8.10
C ASP A 77 -16.84 12.15 -7.90
N LEU A 78 -16.20 11.77 -6.79
CA LEU A 78 -16.02 10.38 -6.38
C LEU A 78 -17.14 9.87 -5.46
N HIS A 79 -17.89 10.77 -4.83
CA HIS A 79 -18.86 10.47 -3.77
C HIS A 79 -18.23 9.69 -2.60
N VAL A 80 -17.11 10.22 -2.08
CA VAL A 80 -16.35 9.61 -0.98
C VAL A 80 -16.19 10.60 0.18
N GLN A 81 -16.09 10.05 1.38
CA GLN A 81 -15.60 10.72 2.58
C GLN A 81 -14.10 10.43 2.74
N ILE A 82 -13.35 11.41 3.23
CA ILE A 82 -11.90 11.34 3.36
C ILE A 82 -11.53 11.72 4.80
N ALA A 83 -10.67 10.95 5.43
CA ALA A 83 -10.09 11.28 6.73
C ALA A 83 -8.59 10.99 6.76
N HIS A 84 -7.81 11.93 7.29
CA HIS A 84 -6.36 11.79 7.42
C HIS A 84 -5.96 11.53 8.87
N LEU A 85 -5.39 10.35 9.12
CA LEU A 85 -4.99 9.87 10.44
C LEU A 85 -3.46 9.89 10.52
N PRO A 86 -2.86 10.90 11.17
CA PRO A 86 -1.41 10.96 11.33
C PRO A 86 -0.91 9.87 12.28
N TYR A 87 0.23 9.28 11.93
CA TYR A 87 1.03 8.50 12.87
C TYR A 87 1.84 9.42 13.79
N LYS A 88 2.24 8.90 14.94
CA LYS A 88 3.24 9.51 15.79
C LYS A 88 4.54 9.62 14.97
N SER A 89 5.14 10.80 14.99
CA SER A 89 6.45 11.04 14.43
C SER A 89 7.35 11.70 15.46
N ASP A 90 8.56 11.18 15.59
CA ASP A 90 9.61 11.78 16.41
C ASP A 90 10.45 12.79 15.60
N ASN A 91 10.22 12.90 14.29
CA ASN A 91 10.91 13.81 13.39
C ASN A 91 9.91 14.75 12.71
N ALA A 92 9.96 16.04 13.06
CA ALA A 92 9.08 17.05 12.49
C ALA A 92 9.13 17.15 10.94
N ARG A 93 10.21 16.68 10.31
CA ARG A 93 10.41 16.71 8.85
C ARG A 93 9.75 15.55 8.10
N VAL A 94 9.41 14.45 8.79
CA VAL A 94 8.81 13.26 8.17
C VAL A 94 7.56 12.88 8.95
N GLN A 95 6.39 13.02 8.33
CA GLN A 95 5.12 12.65 8.94
C GLN A 95 4.42 11.64 8.03
N PHE A 96 4.14 10.46 8.58
CA PHE A 96 3.30 9.47 7.91
C PHE A 96 1.85 9.74 8.26
N VAL A 97 1.00 9.71 7.24
CA VAL A 97 -0.44 9.91 7.36
C VAL A 97 -1.15 8.77 6.66
N PHE A 98 -2.10 8.15 7.34
CA PHE A 98 -3.00 7.18 6.76
C PHE A 98 -4.27 7.90 6.27
N THR A 99 -4.50 7.88 4.97
CA THR A 99 -5.69 8.49 4.36
C THR A 99 -6.75 7.43 4.13
N VAL A 100 -7.88 7.55 4.82
CA VAL A 100 -9.07 6.71 4.61
C VAL A 100 -9.91 7.35 3.51
N ILE A 101 -10.22 6.59 2.46
CA ILE A 101 -11.16 6.99 1.41
C ILE A 101 -12.35 6.04 1.52
N LEU A 102 -13.48 6.54 2.02
CA LEU A 102 -14.68 5.75 2.27
C LEU A 102 -15.77 6.12 1.25
N PRO A 103 -16.16 5.22 0.32
CA PRO A 103 -17.30 5.44 -0.54
C PRO A 103 -18.58 5.68 0.27
N GLN A 104 -19.37 6.66 -0.15
CA GLN A 104 -20.69 6.89 0.44
C GLN A 104 -21.62 5.69 0.17
N LYS A 105 -22.66 5.55 1.00
CA LYS A 105 -23.63 4.46 0.85
C LYS A 105 -24.20 4.42 -0.57
N GLY A 106 -24.14 3.24 -1.21
CA GLY A 106 -24.61 3.03 -2.58
C GLY A 106 -23.55 3.27 -3.67
N VAL A 107 -22.37 3.78 -3.31
CA VAL A 107 -21.23 3.92 -4.22
C VAL A 107 -20.35 2.68 -4.11
N SER A 108 -20.08 2.00 -5.23
CA SER A 108 -19.22 0.82 -5.23
C SER A 108 -17.74 1.21 -5.22
N LEU A 109 -16.92 0.46 -4.49
CA LEU A 109 -15.47 0.69 -4.44
C LEU A 109 -14.83 0.65 -5.85
N ASN A 110 -15.22 -0.32 -6.67
CA ASN A 110 -14.74 -0.43 -8.06
C ASN A 110 -15.02 0.83 -8.89
N SER A 111 -16.19 1.48 -8.71
CA SER A 111 -16.47 2.73 -9.42
C SER A 111 -15.55 3.89 -9.01
N VAL A 112 -15.13 3.92 -7.73
CA VAL A 112 -14.17 4.89 -7.22
C VAL A 112 -12.79 4.60 -7.81
N GLU A 113 -12.34 3.34 -7.78
CA GLU A 113 -11.04 2.91 -8.33
C GLU A 113 -10.90 3.20 -9.84
N GLN A 114 -11.95 2.93 -10.62
CA GLN A 114 -11.98 3.24 -12.05
C GLN A 114 -11.91 4.75 -12.32
N LYS A 115 -12.60 5.56 -11.51
CA LYS A 115 -12.52 7.02 -11.62
C LYS A 115 -11.14 7.54 -11.26
N LEU A 116 -10.51 7.01 -10.20
CA LEU A 116 -9.14 7.37 -9.83
C LEU A 116 -8.14 6.99 -10.91
N SER A 117 -8.32 5.82 -11.54
CA SER A 117 -7.45 5.34 -12.62
C SER A 117 -7.58 6.19 -13.89
N SER A 118 -8.81 6.58 -14.25
CA SER A 118 -9.08 7.40 -15.44
C SER A 118 -8.83 8.89 -15.24
N LYS A 119 -8.84 9.38 -13.99
CA LYS A 119 -8.59 10.78 -13.63
C LYS A 119 -7.61 10.86 -12.43
N PRO A 120 -6.31 10.62 -12.66
CA PRO A 120 -5.29 10.61 -11.59
C PRO A 120 -5.23 11.90 -10.77
N GLN A 121 -5.62 13.04 -11.35
CA GLN A 121 -5.72 14.32 -10.64
C GLN A 121 -6.68 14.29 -9.44
N LEU A 122 -7.69 13.42 -9.45
CA LEU A 122 -8.60 13.25 -8.32
C LEU A 122 -7.87 12.67 -7.09
N LEU A 123 -6.87 11.81 -7.30
CA LEU A 123 -6.04 11.30 -6.22
C LEU A 123 -5.24 12.43 -5.56
N GLN A 124 -4.66 13.33 -6.36
CA GLN A 124 -3.95 14.49 -5.81
C GLN A 124 -4.89 15.39 -5.00
N GLN A 125 -6.12 15.61 -5.46
CA GLN A 125 -7.12 16.37 -4.71
C GLN A 125 -7.50 15.72 -3.37
N ILE A 126 -7.50 14.39 -3.28
CA ILE A 126 -7.75 13.64 -2.05
C ILE A 126 -6.56 13.70 -1.11
N LEU A 127 -5.33 13.61 -1.64
CA LEU A 127 -4.11 13.59 -0.84
C LEU A 127 -3.68 14.99 -0.38
N ASN A 128 -4.18 16.04 -1.02
CA ASN A 128 -3.94 17.41 -0.61
C ASN A 128 -4.95 17.84 0.46
N ASP A 129 -4.44 18.42 1.55
CA ASP A 129 -5.26 18.89 2.67
C ASP A 129 -6.15 20.12 2.31
N GLU A 130 -5.98 20.73 1.13
CA GLU A 130 -6.64 21.97 0.72
C GLU A 130 -8.17 21.90 0.74
N ASN A 131 -8.74 20.72 0.46
CA ASN A 131 -10.19 20.50 0.48
C ASN A 131 -10.67 19.83 1.77
N THR A 132 -9.81 19.79 2.78
CA THR A 132 -10.11 19.20 4.09
C THR A 132 -10.18 20.28 5.16
N ARG A 133 -10.89 19.99 6.24
CA ARG A 133 -10.95 20.85 7.42
C ARG A 133 -10.93 19.99 8.67
N THR A 134 -10.44 20.57 9.76
CA THR A 134 -10.42 19.86 11.05
C THR A 134 -11.84 19.74 11.57
N GLU A 135 -12.33 18.52 11.73
CA GLU A 135 -13.67 18.18 12.20
C GLU A 135 -13.59 17.16 13.33
N GLU A 136 -14.54 17.23 14.27
CA GLU A 136 -14.70 16.19 15.30
C GLU A 136 -15.42 14.99 14.68
N LEU A 137 -14.72 13.85 14.59
CA LEU A 137 -15.24 12.64 13.98
C LEU A 137 -15.61 11.60 15.03
N LEU A 138 -16.70 10.87 14.77
CA LEU A 138 -16.96 9.56 15.36
C LEU A 138 -16.33 8.52 14.44
N LEU A 139 -15.06 8.21 14.69
CA LEU A 139 -14.24 7.40 13.80
C LEU A 139 -14.36 5.92 14.17
N TYR A 140 -14.85 5.13 13.23
CA TYR A 140 -14.87 3.67 13.29
C TYR A 140 -13.89 3.13 12.25
N LEU A 141 -12.88 2.38 12.69
CA LEU A 141 -11.83 1.86 11.81
C LEU A 141 -11.57 0.39 12.13
N PRO A 142 -11.71 -0.54 11.16
CA PRO A 142 -11.36 -1.93 11.37
C PRO A 142 -9.88 -2.05 11.75
N LYS A 143 -9.57 -2.90 12.74
CA LYS A 143 -8.20 -3.33 13.01
C LYS A 143 -7.85 -4.41 11.99
N PHE A 144 -6.89 -4.13 11.11
CA PHE A 144 -6.48 -5.05 10.06
C PHE A 144 -4.96 -5.22 10.02
N LYS A 145 -4.55 -6.33 9.40
CA LYS A 145 -3.21 -6.62 8.91
C LYS A 145 -3.36 -6.99 7.45
N MET A 146 -2.59 -6.35 6.58
CA MET A 146 -2.53 -6.70 5.16
C MET A 146 -1.17 -7.30 4.86
N GLU A 147 -1.10 -8.25 3.92
CA GLU A 147 0.13 -8.73 3.32
C GLU A 147 -0.17 -8.90 1.85
N ALA A 148 0.74 -8.44 1.00
CA ALA A 148 0.60 -8.55 -0.44
C ALA A 148 1.92 -8.99 -1.06
N SER A 149 1.84 -9.60 -2.23
CA SER A 149 3.00 -9.93 -3.04
C SER A 149 2.59 -9.73 -4.49
N PHE A 150 3.45 -9.05 -5.24
CA PHE A 150 3.21 -8.73 -6.63
C PHE A 150 4.43 -9.11 -7.45
N GLU A 151 4.18 -9.67 -8.63
CA GLU A 151 5.12 -9.78 -9.72
C GLU A 151 4.93 -8.52 -10.59
N LEU A 152 5.97 -7.70 -10.71
CA LEU A 152 5.88 -6.40 -11.37
C LEU A 152 6.42 -6.39 -12.80
N SER A 153 7.07 -7.45 -13.29
CA SER A 153 7.68 -7.44 -14.62
C SER A 153 6.66 -7.13 -15.71
N ASP A 154 5.53 -7.83 -15.72
CA ASP A 154 4.49 -7.61 -16.73
C ASP A 154 3.80 -6.26 -16.58
N VAL A 155 3.67 -5.76 -15.34
CA VAL A 155 3.16 -4.41 -15.08
C VAL A 155 4.11 -3.36 -15.63
N LEU A 156 5.41 -3.46 -15.35
CA LEU A 156 6.44 -2.51 -15.78
C LEU A 156 6.63 -2.54 -17.30
N LYS A 157 6.57 -3.72 -17.93
CA LYS A 157 6.55 -3.86 -19.39
C LYS A 157 5.37 -3.10 -20.00
N ARG A 158 4.15 -3.28 -19.45
CA ARG A 158 2.95 -2.54 -19.91
C ARG A 158 3.05 -1.03 -19.68
N LEU A 159 3.80 -0.59 -18.67
CA LEU A 159 4.09 0.83 -18.41
C LEU A 159 5.21 1.40 -19.29
N GLY A 160 5.77 0.61 -20.22
CA GLY A 160 6.75 1.06 -21.21
C GLY A 160 8.20 0.68 -20.91
N MET A 161 8.46 0.01 -19.78
CA MET A 161 9.80 -0.45 -19.41
C MET A 161 10.15 -1.77 -20.13
N VAL A 162 9.93 -1.88 -21.44
CA VAL A 162 10.08 -3.16 -22.17
C VAL A 162 11.54 -3.60 -22.34
N ASN A 163 12.45 -2.65 -22.59
CA ASN A 163 13.87 -2.98 -22.87
C ASN A 163 14.56 -3.63 -21.67
N ALA A 164 14.19 -3.25 -20.45
CA ALA A 164 14.77 -3.79 -19.22
C ALA A 164 14.53 -5.30 -19.05
N PHE A 165 13.57 -5.87 -19.77
CA PHE A 165 13.19 -7.29 -19.73
C PHE A 165 13.33 -7.96 -21.10
N SER A 166 14.15 -7.41 -22.00
CA SER A 166 14.32 -7.91 -23.37
C SER A 166 15.73 -8.41 -23.63
N ASP A 167 15.81 -9.63 -24.15
CA ASP A 167 17.09 -10.29 -24.40
C ASP A 167 18.00 -9.56 -25.40
N SER A 168 17.37 -8.87 -26.35
CA SER A 168 18.07 -8.15 -27.40
C SER A 168 18.31 -6.68 -27.09
N ALA A 169 17.65 -6.12 -26.08
CA ALA A 169 17.61 -4.66 -25.87
C ALA A 169 17.98 -4.21 -24.45
N ALA A 170 18.07 -5.14 -23.49
CA ALA A 170 18.54 -4.86 -22.14
C ALA A 170 20.02 -4.45 -22.15
N ASP A 171 20.32 -3.28 -21.58
CA ASP A 171 21.68 -2.81 -21.35
C ASP A 171 21.86 -2.48 -19.86
N PHE A 172 22.55 -3.38 -19.17
CA PHE A 172 22.90 -3.25 -17.75
C PHE A 172 24.41 -3.27 -17.55
N THR A 173 25.17 -2.89 -18.58
CA THR A 173 26.64 -2.88 -18.55
C THR A 173 27.23 -2.09 -17.39
N VAL A 174 26.55 -1.02 -16.95
CA VAL A 174 26.96 -0.20 -15.79
C VAL A 174 26.91 -0.95 -14.45
N LEU A 175 26.15 -2.06 -14.36
CA LEU A 175 26.08 -2.88 -13.15
C LEU A 175 27.22 -3.92 -13.05
N TYR A 176 27.99 -4.13 -14.13
CA TYR A 176 29.04 -5.13 -14.19
C TYR A 176 30.41 -4.49 -14.47
N ASP A 177 31.39 -4.73 -13.60
CA ASP A 177 32.76 -4.21 -13.74
C ASP A 177 33.67 -5.08 -14.64
N PHE A 178 33.15 -6.15 -15.24
CA PHE A 178 33.93 -7.05 -16.08
C PHE A 178 33.36 -7.15 -17.49
N GLU A 179 34.24 -7.21 -18.50
CA GLU A 179 33.99 -7.51 -19.92
C GLU A 179 33.41 -8.93 -20.11
N ILE A 180 32.31 -9.25 -19.44
CA ILE A 180 31.46 -10.37 -19.79
C ILE A 180 30.43 -9.83 -20.76
N GLN A 181 30.52 -10.32 -22.00
CA GLN A 181 29.63 -10.04 -23.13
C GLN A 181 28.21 -9.66 -22.69
N ASN A 182 27.70 -8.54 -23.21
CA ASN A 182 26.31 -8.09 -23.11
C ASN A 182 25.32 -9.27 -23.03
N GLN A 183 25.00 -9.66 -21.80
CA GLN A 183 23.97 -10.65 -21.51
C GLN A 183 22.78 -9.86 -20.97
N PRO A 184 21.60 -10.02 -21.57
CA PRO A 184 20.42 -9.30 -21.15
C PRO A 184 19.91 -9.75 -19.79
N ILE A 185 18.96 -8.98 -19.24
CA ILE A 185 18.11 -9.50 -18.18
C ILE A 185 17.02 -10.38 -18.80
N GLU A 186 17.25 -11.69 -18.78
CA GLU A 186 16.25 -12.71 -19.18
C GLU A 186 15.14 -12.89 -18.11
N ASP A 187 15.43 -12.56 -16.85
CA ASP A 187 14.43 -12.57 -15.78
C ASP A 187 14.78 -11.44 -14.81
N LEU A 188 14.04 -10.32 -14.88
CA LEU A 188 13.93 -9.38 -13.77
C LEU A 188 12.66 -9.80 -13.02
N GLU A 189 12.77 -10.79 -12.15
CA GLU A 189 11.69 -11.07 -11.23
C GLU A 189 11.67 -9.95 -10.19
N SER A 190 10.88 -8.92 -10.47
CA SER A 190 10.52 -7.92 -9.48
C SER A 190 9.41 -8.51 -8.63
N LYS A 191 9.81 -9.17 -7.55
CA LYS A 191 8.88 -9.83 -6.64
C LYS A 191 8.92 -9.18 -5.25
N THR A 192 7.70 -8.79 -4.86
CA THR A 192 7.19 -8.78 -3.49
C THR A 192 7.33 -7.51 -2.65
N LEU A 193 6.42 -6.55 -2.93
CA LEU A 193 6.01 -5.55 -1.95
C LEU A 193 5.13 -6.19 -0.86
N THR A 194 5.71 -6.64 0.26
CA THR A 194 4.94 -7.09 1.43
C THR A 194 4.58 -5.92 2.33
N LEU A 195 3.45 -5.25 2.05
CA LEU A 195 2.95 -4.18 2.89
C LEU A 195 2.22 -4.74 4.12
N ILE A 196 2.93 -4.97 5.23
CA ILE A 196 2.31 -5.17 6.54
C ILE A 196 1.92 -3.82 7.11
N MET A 197 0.64 -3.46 7.07
CA MET A 197 0.09 -2.35 7.85
C MET A 197 -0.58 -2.91 9.11
N MET A 198 -0.01 -2.63 10.28
CA MET A 198 -0.65 -2.96 11.57
C MET A 198 -1.31 -1.71 12.13
N GLY A 199 -2.63 -1.74 12.24
CA GLY A 199 -3.45 -0.60 12.68
C GLY A 199 -3.58 -0.42 14.20
N SER A 200 -2.69 -0.92 15.06
CA SER A 200 -2.87 -0.72 16.51
C SER A 200 -1.59 -0.62 17.33
N SER A 201 -1.72 0.07 18.46
CA SER A 201 -0.90 -0.02 19.67
C SER A 201 -0.92 -1.45 20.19
N GLU A 202 0.13 -2.20 19.87
CA GLU A 202 0.83 -3.24 20.64
C GLU A 202 1.98 -3.79 19.76
#